data_AF-A0A7W7VY81-F1
#
_entry.id   AF-A0A7W7VY81-F1
#
_cell.length_a   1.000
_cell.length_b   1.000
_cell.length_c   1.000
_cell.angle_alpha   90.00
_cell.angle_beta   90.00
_cell.angle_gamma   90.00
#
_symmetry.space_group_name_H-M   'P 1'
#
loop_
_entity.id
_entity.type
_entity.pdbx_description
1 polymer ?
#
loop_
_entity_poly.entity_id
_entity_poly.type
_entity_poly.pdbx_seq_one_letter_code
_entity_poly.pdbx_strand_id
1 'polypeptide(L)'
;MNSHDLPLLLQRLAQEFTDVTGMSVVLSGSLARGDHRTGRSGRITSDLDLIPVVADETDAPAARAVLEPILQRLANAFQIEATAAITTLSAFRRAKHAPYRTSMRCQWLCDGLGLGPDAFTACDPNASAALPWVIQPVSYYLAKANVTDPQTNLVKARTVAARLVGTAGVEELPGTLDDLPRCLRNLIAERRLTPLDSTALYLCAPTRPGIALSVRDAVFIENQGLPFAASAVVVLPSSPN
;
A
#
# COMPACT_ATOMS: atom_id res chain seq x y z
N MET A 1 -3.46 8.40 -19.36
CA MET A 1 -3.88 7.09 -19.90
C MET A 1 -5.41 6.97 -20.01
N ASN A 2 -5.92 6.37 -21.07
CA ASN A 2 -7.32 5.94 -21.21
C ASN A 2 -7.46 4.43 -20.91
N SER A 3 -8.68 3.93 -20.66
CA SER A 3 -8.89 2.51 -20.35
C SER A 3 -8.45 1.55 -21.46
N HIS A 4 -8.49 1.96 -22.74
CA HIS A 4 -8.02 1.13 -23.86
C HIS A 4 -6.50 0.97 -23.92
N ASP A 5 -5.73 1.81 -23.21
CA ASP A 5 -4.27 1.71 -23.15
C ASP A 5 -3.81 0.64 -22.13
N LEU A 6 -4.71 0.14 -21.29
CA LEU A 6 -4.37 -0.79 -20.20
C LEU A 6 -3.71 -2.09 -20.69
N PRO A 7 -4.17 -2.76 -21.77
CA PRO A 7 -3.47 -3.93 -22.30
C PRO A 7 -2.04 -3.61 -22.74
N LEU A 8 -1.83 -2.44 -23.35
CA LEU A 8 -0.51 -1.98 -23.79
C LEU A 8 0.41 -1.67 -22.60
N LEU A 9 -0.12 -1.06 -21.53
CA LEU A 9 0.61 -0.85 -20.27
C LEU A 9 1.07 -2.18 -19.68
N LEU A 10 0.20 -3.18 -19.60
CA LEU A 10 0.53 -4.49 -19.05
C LEU A 10 1.58 -5.21 -19.90
N GLN A 11 1.49 -5.11 -21.23
CA GLN A 11 2.52 -5.64 -22.14
C GLN A 11 3.86 -4.94 -21.92
N ARG A 12 3.87 -3.61 -21.79
CA ARG A 12 5.09 -2.84 -21.59
C ARG A 12 5.72 -3.12 -20.23
N LEU A 13 4.92 -3.27 -19.18
CA LEU A 13 5.38 -3.71 -17.87
C LEU A 13 6.11 -5.06 -17.96
N ALA A 14 5.52 -6.06 -18.61
CA ALA A 14 6.17 -7.36 -18.77
C ALA A 14 7.53 -7.25 -19.51
N GLN A 15 7.60 -6.41 -20.55
CA GLN A 15 8.84 -6.16 -21.29
C GLN A 15 9.92 -5.49 -20.43
N GLU A 16 9.58 -4.42 -19.71
CA GLU A 16 10.55 -3.66 -18.89
C GLU A 16 11.13 -4.49 -17.73
N PHE A 17 10.41 -5.53 -17.28
CA PHE A 17 10.83 -6.40 -16.18
C PHE A 17 11.41 -7.75 -16.66
N THR A 18 11.49 -8.03 -17.96
CA THR A 18 11.93 -9.35 -18.46
C THR A 18 13.33 -9.73 -17.98
N ASP A 19 14.27 -8.78 -17.99
CA ASP A 19 15.69 -9.03 -17.64
C ASP A 19 16.07 -8.55 -16.23
N VAL A 20 15.08 -8.13 -15.43
CA VAL A 20 15.33 -7.64 -14.08
C VAL A 20 15.61 -8.82 -13.14
N THR A 21 16.76 -8.78 -12.48
CA THR A 21 17.21 -9.78 -11.50
C THR A 21 17.45 -9.14 -10.13
N GLY A 22 17.64 -9.96 -9.09
CA GLY A 22 17.91 -9.49 -7.73
C GLY A 22 16.69 -8.97 -6.95
N MET A 23 15.50 -8.98 -7.57
CA MET A 23 14.22 -8.64 -6.92
C MET A 23 13.06 -9.37 -7.60
N SER A 24 11.95 -9.54 -6.88
CA SER A 24 10.67 -9.99 -7.45
C SER A 24 9.68 -8.84 -7.44
N VAL A 25 9.04 -8.52 -8.57
CA VAL A 25 8.18 -7.34 -8.69
C VAL A 25 6.76 -7.74 -9.03
N VAL A 26 5.80 -7.18 -8.31
CA VAL A 26 4.37 -7.41 -8.55
C VAL A 26 3.59 -6.11 -8.70
N LEU A 27 2.59 -6.12 -9.58
CA LEU A 27 1.60 -5.05 -9.72
C LEU A 27 0.61 -5.10 -8.55
N SER A 28 0.34 -3.95 -7.93
CA SER A 28 -0.64 -3.80 -6.85
C SER A 28 -1.64 -2.68 -7.16
N GLY A 29 -2.45 -2.31 -6.17
CA GLY A 29 -3.39 -1.20 -6.28
C GLY A 29 -4.61 -1.53 -7.14
N SER A 30 -5.30 -0.49 -7.59
CA SER A 30 -6.56 -0.66 -8.34
C SER A 30 -6.35 -1.14 -9.77
N LEU A 31 -5.21 -0.84 -10.38
CA LEU A 31 -4.85 -1.39 -11.69
C LEU A 31 -4.68 -2.92 -11.62
N ALA A 32 -4.05 -3.45 -10.57
CA ALA A 32 -3.92 -4.89 -10.37
C ALA A 32 -5.26 -5.63 -10.25
N ARG A 33 -6.22 -5.02 -9.55
CA ARG A 33 -7.56 -5.60 -9.32
C ARG A 33 -8.53 -5.41 -10.48
N GLY A 34 -8.18 -4.57 -11.46
CA GLY A 34 -9.10 -4.18 -12.52
C GLY A 34 -10.23 -3.24 -12.09
N ASP A 35 -10.17 -2.68 -10.86
CA ASP A 35 -11.17 -1.75 -10.31
C ASP A 35 -10.71 -0.28 -10.37
N HIS A 36 -9.91 0.05 -11.40
CA HIS A 36 -9.35 1.38 -11.60
C HIS A 36 -10.43 2.45 -11.79
N ARG A 37 -10.11 3.66 -11.33
CA ARG A 37 -11.03 4.81 -11.41
C ARG A 37 -10.86 5.54 -12.72
N THR A 38 -11.97 5.82 -13.38
CA THR A 38 -12.01 6.62 -14.60
C THR A 38 -12.71 7.95 -14.31
N GLY A 39 -12.02 9.05 -14.63
CA GLY A 39 -12.59 10.39 -14.53
C GLY A 39 -13.65 10.66 -15.60
N ARG A 40 -14.34 11.80 -15.51
CA ARG A 40 -15.38 12.20 -16.47
C ARG A 40 -14.93 12.26 -17.93
N SER A 41 -13.63 12.45 -18.16
CA SER A 41 -13.02 12.49 -19.48
C SER A 41 -12.67 11.11 -20.06
N GLY A 42 -13.03 10.01 -19.40
CA GLY A 42 -12.63 8.66 -19.82
C GLY A 42 -11.17 8.30 -19.48
N ARG A 43 -10.44 9.19 -18.79
CA ARG A 43 -9.05 8.97 -18.38
C ARG A 43 -8.97 8.21 -17.07
N ILE A 44 -8.01 7.29 -16.98
CA ILE A 44 -7.67 6.62 -15.73
C ILE A 44 -7.05 7.65 -14.78
N THR A 45 -7.54 7.65 -13.55
CA THR A 45 -7.11 8.52 -12.43
C THR A 45 -6.46 7.73 -11.30
N SER A 46 -6.31 6.41 -11.49
CA SER A 46 -5.54 5.55 -10.59
C SER A 46 -4.08 5.57 -10.98
N ASP A 47 -3.23 5.41 -9.97
CA ASP A 47 -1.78 5.36 -10.13
C ASP A 47 -1.33 3.95 -10.52
N LEU A 48 -0.10 3.85 -11.05
CA LEU A 48 0.60 2.60 -11.26
C LEU A 48 1.35 2.22 -9.98
N ASP A 49 0.84 1.24 -9.24
CA ASP A 49 1.44 0.77 -7.98
C ASP A 49 2.23 -0.53 -8.17
N LEU A 50 3.52 -0.53 -7.86
CA LEU A 50 4.37 -1.73 -7.85
C LEU A 50 4.86 -2.05 -6.43
N ILE A 51 5.05 -3.35 -6.15
CA ILE A 51 5.70 -3.85 -4.95
C ILE A 51 6.92 -4.69 -5.36
N PRO A 52 8.11 -4.07 -5.45
CA PRO A 52 9.36 -4.78 -5.57
C PRO A 52 9.77 -5.39 -4.22
N VAL A 53 10.06 -6.68 -4.23
CA VAL A 53 10.55 -7.45 -3.09
C VAL A 53 12.05 -7.69 -3.27
N VAL A 54 12.84 -7.25 -2.31
CA VAL A 54 14.29 -7.46 -2.23
C VAL A 54 14.63 -8.44 -1.10
N ALA A 55 15.80 -9.06 -1.13
CA ALA A 55 16.18 -9.99 -0.07
C ALA A 55 16.29 -9.26 1.28
N ASP A 56 17.13 -8.21 1.32
CA ASP A 56 17.45 -7.47 2.53
C ASP A 56 17.41 -5.95 2.34
N GLU A 57 17.47 -5.21 3.45
CA GLU A 57 17.45 -3.74 3.44
C GLU A 57 18.61 -3.13 2.63
N THR A 58 19.76 -3.81 2.59
CA THR A 58 20.97 -3.40 1.87
C THR A 58 20.79 -3.38 0.36
N ASP A 59 19.80 -4.11 -0.16
CA ASP A 59 19.54 -4.21 -1.60
C ASP A 59 18.61 -3.10 -2.10
N ALA A 60 17.94 -2.37 -1.20
CA ALA A 60 16.97 -1.35 -1.55
C ALA A 60 17.55 -0.22 -2.44
N PRO A 61 18.78 0.29 -2.22
CA PRO A 61 19.38 1.29 -3.11
C PRO A 61 19.60 0.78 -4.53
N ALA A 62 20.04 -0.48 -4.68
CA ALA A 62 20.25 -1.10 -5.99
C ALA A 62 18.92 -1.31 -6.71
N ALA A 63 17.90 -1.80 -6.00
CA ALA A 63 16.57 -1.96 -6.56
C ALA A 63 15.98 -0.61 -7.01
N ARG A 64 16.11 0.43 -6.19
CA ARG A 64 15.70 1.80 -6.52
C ARG A 64 16.34 2.30 -7.81
N ALA A 65 17.66 2.15 -7.97
CA ALA A 65 18.39 2.58 -9.14
C ALA A 65 17.91 1.91 -10.44
N VAL A 66 17.41 0.67 -10.36
CA VAL A 66 16.78 -0.05 -11.49
C VAL A 66 15.35 0.42 -11.73
N LEU A 67 14.56 0.59 -10.66
CA LEU A 67 13.13 0.89 -10.74
C LEU A 67 12.84 2.32 -11.19
N GLU A 68 13.54 3.32 -10.66
CA GLU A 68 13.33 4.74 -10.99
C GLU A 68 13.27 5.01 -12.50
N PRO A 69 14.26 4.60 -13.31
CA PRO A 69 14.21 4.85 -14.75
C PRO A 69 13.12 4.04 -15.48
N ILE A 70 12.79 2.83 -15.01
CA ILE A 70 11.67 2.03 -15.57
C ILE A 70 10.35 2.76 -15.33
N LEU A 71 10.09 3.15 -14.08
CA LEU A 71 8.86 3.83 -13.70
C LEU A 71 8.75 5.18 -14.42
N GLN A 72 9.84 5.93 -14.58
CA GLN A 72 9.81 7.21 -15.30
C GLN A 72 9.44 7.02 -16.78
N ARG A 73 9.97 5.98 -17.45
CA ARG A 73 9.59 5.65 -18.84
C ARG A 73 8.10 5.32 -18.95
N LEU A 74 7.58 4.51 -18.04
CA LEU A 74 6.17 4.13 -17.99
C LEU A 74 5.27 5.33 -17.69
N ALA A 75 5.64 6.15 -16.70
CA ALA A 75 4.92 7.37 -16.33
C ALA A 75 4.81 8.33 -17.52
N ASN A 76 5.89 8.51 -18.27
CA ASN A 76 5.93 9.35 -19.46
C ASN A 76 5.12 8.77 -20.62
N ALA A 77 5.29 7.49 -20.92
CA ALA A 77 4.62 6.84 -22.05
C ALA A 77 3.09 6.81 -21.89
N PHE A 78 2.61 6.58 -20.67
CA PHE A 78 1.17 6.43 -20.40
C PHE A 78 0.54 7.67 -19.74
N GLN A 79 1.33 8.68 -19.41
CA GLN A 79 0.90 9.89 -18.71
C GLN A 79 0.12 9.52 -17.44
N ILE A 80 0.79 8.75 -16.56
CA ILE A 80 0.28 8.17 -15.32
C ILE A 80 1.31 8.37 -14.19
N GLU A 81 0.86 8.67 -12.98
CA GLU A 81 1.74 8.63 -11.80
C GLU A 81 2.11 7.18 -11.49
N ALA A 82 3.38 6.93 -11.20
CA ALA A 82 3.85 5.59 -10.85
C ALA A 82 4.57 5.59 -9.51
N THR A 83 4.15 4.67 -8.65
CA THR A 83 4.70 4.49 -7.31
C THR A 83 5.19 3.06 -7.16
N ALA A 84 6.38 2.89 -6.59
CA ALA A 84 6.83 1.62 -6.04
C ALA A 84 7.10 1.76 -4.55
N ALA A 85 6.74 0.72 -3.78
CA ALA A 85 7.15 0.59 -2.39
C ALA A 85 8.06 -0.63 -2.25
N ILE A 86 9.37 -0.40 -2.22
CA ILE A 86 10.37 -1.46 -2.03
C ILE A 86 10.15 -2.11 -0.67
N THR A 87 10.06 -3.44 -0.68
CA THR A 87 9.72 -4.27 0.48
C THR A 87 10.80 -5.32 0.68
N THR A 88 11.26 -5.52 1.92
CA THR A 88 12.15 -6.64 2.24
C THR A 88 11.39 -7.97 2.23
N LEU A 89 12.07 -9.06 1.91
CA LEU A 89 11.47 -10.39 1.85
C LEU A 89 10.88 -10.81 3.21
N SER A 90 11.55 -10.44 4.31
CA SER A 90 11.05 -10.69 5.66
C SER A 90 9.74 -9.96 5.93
N ALA A 91 9.63 -8.69 5.56
CA ALA A 91 8.41 -7.90 5.72
C ALA A 91 7.29 -8.40 4.79
N PHE A 92 7.59 -8.72 3.54
CA PHE A 92 6.63 -9.31 2.60
C PHE A 92 6.00 -10.60 3.15
N ARG A 93 6.82 -11.46 3.78
CA ARG A 93 6.37 -12.70 4.42
C ARG A 93 5.60 -12.46 5.72
N ARG A 94 5.89 -11.40 6.47
CA ARG A 94 5.21 -11.04 7.72
C ARG A 94 3.85 -10.38 7.46
N ALA A 95 3.80 -9.46 6.51
CA ALA A 95 2.66 -8.59 6.21
C ALA A 95 1.54 -9.30 5.43
N LYS A 96 1.35 -10.60 5.62
CA LYS A 96 0.39 -11.45 4.89
C LYS A 96 -1.06 -10.93 4.91
N HIS A 97 -1.44 -10.22 5.97
CA HIS A 97 -2.77 -9.64 6.15
C HIS A 97 -2.83 -8.14 5.80
N ALA A 98 -1.71 -7.53 5.40
CA ALA A 98 -1.68 -6.12 5.04
C ALA A 98 -2.51 -5.87 3.77
N PRO A 99 -3.32 -4.79 3.71
CA PRO A 99 -4.17 -4.50 2.56
C PRO A 99 -3.42 -4.37 1.23
N TYR A 100 -2.15 -3.96 1.23
CA TYR A 100 -1.36 -3.87 0.00
C TYR A 100 -1.01 -5.24 -0.60
N ARG A 101 -1.02 -6.32 0.21
CA ARG A 101 -0.82 -7.70 -0.24
C ARG A 101 -2.10 -8.27 -0.85
N THR A 102 -3.26 -7.94 -0.29
CA THR A 102 -4.56 -8.38 -0.84
C THR A 102 -4.95 -7.62 -2.12
N SER A 103 -4.28 -6.52 -2.43
CA SER A 103 -4.42 -5.81 -3.70
C SER A 103 -3.46 -6.25 -4.80
N MET A 104 -2.55 -7.19 -4.55
CA MET A 104 -1.59 -7.64 -5.55
C MET A 104 -2.26 -8.50 -6.63
N ARG A 105 -1.79 -8.36 -7.86
CA ARG A 105 -2.03 -9.36 -8.90
C ARG A 105 -1.28 -10.62 -8.52
N CYS A 106 -1.91 -11.79 -8.58
CA CYS A 106 -1.28 -13.08 -8.26
C CYS A 106 -0.34 -13.57 -9.39
N GLN A 107 0.51 -12.68 -9.89
CA GLN A 107 1.47 -12.93 -10.95
C GLN A 107 2.63 -11.95 -10.83
N TRP A 108 3.86 -12.48 -10.81
CA TRP A 108 5.08 -11.69 -10.85
C TRP A 108 5.27 -11.06 -12.24
N LEU A 109 5.67 -9.78 -12.26
CA LEU A 109 6.23 -9.13 -13.45
C LEU A 109 7.64 -9.66 -13.73
N CYS A 110 8.40 -9.87 -12.67
CA CYS A 110 9.63 -10.67 -12.64
C CYS A 110 9.76 -11.36 -11.29
N ASP A 111 10.35 -12.55 -11.26
CA ASP A 111 10.58 -13.32 -10.03
C ASP A 111 12.08 -13.58 -9.82
N GLY A 112 12.86 -12.51 -9.70
CA GLY A 112 14.32 -12.59 -9.57
C GLY A 112 14.81 -13.22 -8.27
N LEU A 113 13.94 -13.39 -7.26
CA LEU A 113 14.23 -14.11 -6.02
C LEU A 113 13.72 -15.56 -6.00
N GLY A 114 13.02 -16.00 -7.05
CA GLY A 114 12.46 -17.36 -7.13
C GLY A 114 11.42 -17.67 -6.04
N LEU A 115 10.55 -16.71 -5.73
CA LEU A 115 9.50 -16.87 -4.72
C LEU A 115 8.36 -17.79 -5.17
N GLY A 116 8.19 -17.95 -6.48
CA GLY A 116 7.17 -18.79 -7.07
C GLY A 116 5.73 -18.25 -6.89
N PRO A 117 4.73 -18.94 -7.47
CA PRO A 117 3.33 -18.54 -7.38
C PRO A 117 2.74 -18.68 -5.97
N ASP A 118 3.28 -19.57 -5.14
CA ASP A 118 2.78 -19.83 -3.78
C ASP A 118 3.00 -18.65 -2.82
N ALA A 119 3.83 -17.67 -3.22
CA ALA A 119 4.01 -16.42 -2.50
C ALA A 119 2.73 -15.56 -2.42
N PHE A 120 1.75 -15.81 -3.31
CA PHE A 120 0.45 -15.14 -3.33
C PHE A 120 -0.63 -15.87 -2.55
N THR A 121 -0.37 -17.10 -2.11
CA THR A 121 -1.37 -17.90 -1.40
C THR A 121 -1.81 -17.17 -0.12
N ALA A 122 -3.12 -16.93 -0.01
CA ALA A 122 -3.72 -16.25 1.13
C ALA A 122 -3.36 -16.98 2.42
N CYS A 123 -3.01 -16.23 3.46
CA CYS A 123 -2.72 -16.82 4.75
C CYS A 123 -3.97 -17.10 5.56
N ASP A 124 -3.82 -18.16 6.36
CA ASP A 124 -4.67 -18.72 7.41
C ASP A 124 -5.88 -17.84 7.81
N PRO A 125 -7.10 -18.42 7.92
CA PRO A 125 -8.34 -17.69 8.20
C PRO A 125 -8.44 -17.14 9.64
N ASN A 126 -7.32 -17.00 10.35
CA ASN A 126 -7.30 -16.42 11.68
C ASN A 126 -7.58 -14.91 11.61
N ALA A 127 -8.88 -14.60 11.60
CA ALA A 127 -9.40 -13.25 11.49
C ALA A 127 -8.87 -12.32 12.59
N SER A 128 -8.56 -12.85 13.78
CA SER A 128 -7.97 -12.09 14.89
C SER A 128 -6.55 -11.62 14.61
N ALA A 129 -5.74 -12.42 13.91
CA ALA A 129 -4.38 -12.04 13.50
C ALA A 129 -4.39 -10.97 12.39
N ALA A 130 -5.47 -10.88 11.61
CA ALA A 130 -5.63 -9.88 10.56
C ALA A 130 -6.07 -8.52 11.10
N LEU A 131 -6.81 -8.47 12.21
CA LEU A 131 -7.41 -7.23 12.75
C LEU A 131 -6.42 -6.06 12.91
N PRO A 132 -5.22 -6.22 13.48
CA PRO A 132 -4.26 -5.11 13.58
C PRO A 132 -3.90 -4.50 12.20
N TRP A 133 -3.78 -5.33 11.17
CA TRP A 133 -3.46 -4.92 9.79
C TRP A 133 -4.62 -4.23 9.09
N VAL A 134 -5.87 -4.56 9.46
CA VAL A 134 -7.07 -3.91 8.93
C VAL A 134 -7.36 -2.59 9.66
N ILE A 135 -6.96 -2.46 10.92
CA ILE A 135 -7.04 -1.20 11.70
C ILE A 135 -6.01 -0.18 11.20
N GLN A 136 -4.78 -0.62 10.90
CA GLN A 136 -3.64 0.24 10.51
C GLN A 136 -3.99 1.37 9.52
N PRO A 137 -4.71 1.12 8.40
CA PRO A 137 -4.97 2.16 7.41
C PRO A 137 -5.96 3.21 7.93
N VAL A 138 -6.85 2.87 8.89
CA VAL A 138 -7.71 3.87 9.56
C VAL A 138 -6.84 4.86 10.30
N SER A 139 -5.94 4.40 11.18
CA SER A 139 -5.00 5.27 11.91
C SER A 139 -4.08 6.05 10.97
N TYR A 140 -3.62 5.43 9.87
CA TYR A 140 -2.78 6.10 8.89
C TYR A 140 -3.49 7.26 8.18
N TYR A 141 -4.71 7.04 7.69
CA TYR A 141 -5.47 8.10 7.01
C TYR A 141 -5.91 9.21 7.96
N LEU A 142 -6.29 8.86 9.20
CA LEU A 142 -6.56 9.87 10.23
C LEU A 142 -5.32 10.70 10.55
N ALA A 143 -4.14 10.08 10.64
CA ALA A 143 -2.88 10.81 10.82
C ALA A 143 -2.56 11.73 9.63
N LYS A 144 -2.76 11.26 8.39
CA LYS A 144 -2.55 12.07 7.17
C LYS A 144 -3.49 13.27 7.07
N ALA A 145 -4.73 13.14 7.54
CA ALA A 145 -5.71 14.22 7.51
C ALA A 145 -5.24 15.47 8.28
N ASN A 146 -4.30 15.33 9.22
CA ASN A 146 -3.72 16.45 9.97
C ASN A 146 -2.74 17.31 9.14
N VAL A 147 -2.31 16.86 7.95
CA VAL A 147 -1.21 17.50 7.21
C VAL A 147 -1.52 17.74 5.73
N THR A 148 -2.29 16.86 5.08
CA THR A 148 -2.52 16.95 3.64
C THR A 148 -3.94 16.54 3.32
N ASP A 149 -4.62 17.30 2.46
CA ASP A 149 -5.97 17.02 1.95
C ASP A 149 -6.90 16.36 3.00
N PRO A 150 -7.29 17.11 4.06
CA PRO A 150 -8.02 16.56 5.18
C PRO A 150 -9.32 15.89 4.75
N GLN A 151 -10.05 16.49 3.81
CA GLN A 151 -11.33 15.98 3.34
C GLN A 151 -11.18 14.59 2.69
N THR A 152 -10.24 14.43 1.75
CA THR A 152 -10.03 13.14 1.09
C THR A 152 -9.53 12.08 2.08
N ASN A 153 -8.60 12.42 2.97
CA ASN A 153 -8.06 11.45 3.91
C ASN A 153 -9.09 11.01 4.96
N LEU A 154 -9.97 11.92 5.42
CA LEU A 154 -11.10 11.55 6.29
C LEU A 154 -12.10 10.64 5.57
N VAL A 155 -12.39 10.88 4.29
CA VAL A 155 -13.23 9.97 3.49
C VAL A 155 -12.57 8.58 3.36
N LYS A 156 -11.26 8.51 3.09
CA LYS A 156 -10.53 7.23 3.06
C LYS A 156 -10.59 6.52 4.41
N ALA A 157 -10.39 7.24 5.53
CA ALA A 157 -10.53 6.69 6.87
C ALA A 157 -11.93 6.09 7.11
N ARG A 158 -13.00 6.80 6.72
CA ARG A 158 -14.38 6.27 6.77
C ARG A 158 -14.52 4.99 5.97
N THR A 159 -14.04 4.98 4.72
CA THR A 159 -14.17 3.82 3.83
C THR A 159 -13.44 2.60 4.40
N VAL A 160 -12.25 2.78 4.98
CA VAL A 160 -11.53 1.66 5.62
C VAL A 160 -12.24 1.23 6.91
N ALA A 161 -12.69 2.16 7.75
CA ALA A 161 -13.43 1.84 8.97
C ALA A 161 -14.72 1.06 8.65
N ALA A 162 -15.46 1.44 7.62
CA ALA A 162 -16.64 0.71 7.17
C ALA A 162 -16.33 -0.71 6.66
N ARG A 163 -15.12 -0.94 6.13
CA ARG A 163 -14.66 -2.30 5.74
C ARG A 163 -14.15 -3.13 6.92
N LEU A 164 -13.75 -2.47 8.01
CA LEU A 164 -13.43 -3.16 9.26
C LEU A 164 -14.70 -3.79 9.85
N VAL A 165 -15.86 -3.15 9.68
CA VAL A 165 -17.17 -3.76 9.94
C VAL A 165 -17.37 -4.96 9.01
N GLY A 166 -17.70 -6.11 9.59
CA GLY A 166 -17.79 -7.40 8.90
C GLY A 166 -16.48 -8.21 8.90
N THR A 167 -15.36 -7.62 9.34
CA THR A 167 -14.10 -8.37 9.54
C THR A 167 -14.06 -8.97 10.94
N ALA A 168 -13.74 -10.25 11.06
CA ALA A 168 -13.50 -10.92 12.35
C ALA A 168 -14.61 -10.72 13.41
N GLY A 169 -15.88 -10.64 12.99
CA GLY A 169 -17.01 -10.46 13.90
C GLY A 169 -17.17 -9.04 14.46
N VAL A 170 -16.56 -8.02 13.85
CA VAL A 170 -16.86 -6.61 14.16
C VAL A 170 -18.20 -6.25 13.52
N GLU A 171 -19.27 -6.25 14.31
CA GLU A 171 -20.63 -6.00 13.82
C GLU A 171 -20.89 -4.51 13.60
N GLU A 172 -20.32 -3.64 14.46
CA GLU A 172 -20.43 -2.19 14.34
C GLU A 172 -19.17 -1.49 14.88
N LEU A 173 -18.88 -0.31 14.34
CA LEU A 173 -17.98 0.67 14.96
C LEU A 173 -18.85 1.82 15.49
N PRO A 174 -19.18 1.84 16.80
CA PRO A 174 -20.11 2.81 17.33
C PRO A 174 -19.46 4.21 17.37
N GLY A 175 -19.87 5.14 16.52
CA GLY A 175 -19.45 6.55 16.61
C GLY A 175 -19.48 7.35 15.30
N THR A 176 -19.40 8.68 15.42
CA THR A 176 -19.10 9.58 14.29
C THR A 176 -17.61 9.49 13.94
N LEU A 177 -17.19 10.11 12.84
CA LEU A 177 -15.78 10.13 12.43
C LEU A 177 -14.82 10.62 13.51
N ASP A 178 -15.24 11.66 14.23
CA ASP A 178 -14.46 12.32 15.27
C ASP A 178 -14.21 11.38 16.47
N ASP A 179 -15.00 10.32 16.56
CA ASP A 179 -14.94 9.32 17.61
C ASP A 179 -14.14 8.08 17.24
N LEU A 180 -13.74 7.92 15.97
CA LEU A 180 -12.99 6.75 15.49
C LEU A 180 -11.78 6.38 16.38
N PRO A 181 -10.94 7.33 16.87
CA PRO A 181 -9.86 6.96 17.78
C PRO A 181 -10.35 6.28 19.07
N ARG A 182 -11.50 6.69 19.62
CA ARG A 182 -12.11 6.03 20.78
C ARG A 182 -12.66 4.66 20.41
N CYS A 183 -13.37 4.54 19.28
CA CYS A 183 -13.89 3.26 18.78
C CYS A 183 -12.77 2.23 18.59
N LEU A 184 -11.65 2.64 17.99
CA LEU A 184 -10.49 1.77 17.79
C LEU A 184 -9.87 1.32 19.11
N ARG A 185 -9.74 2.21 20.11
CA ARG A 185 -9.24 1.82 21.45
C ARG A 185 -10.16 0.81 22.12
N ASN A 186 -11.48 1.00 22.04
CA ASN A 186 -12.46 0.07 22.60
C ASN A 186 -12.38 -1.30 21.91
N LEU A 187 -12.31 -1.33 20.57
CA LEU A 187 -12.17 -2.55 19.81
C LEU A 187 -10.88 -3.31 20.17
N ILE A 188 -9.75 -2.60 20.26
CA ILE A 188 -8.46 -3.17 20.66
C ILE A 188 -8.57 -3.80 22.06
N ALA A 189 -9.20 -3.11 23.01
CA ALA A 189 -9.38 -3.61 24.37
C ALA A 189 -10.32 -4.83 24.44
N GLU A 190 -11.49 -4.75 23.80
CA GLU A 190 -12.51 -5.81 23.76
C GLU A 190 -11.95 -7.11 23.15
N ARG A 191 -11.23 -6.97 22.03
CA ARG A 191 -10.64 -8.10 21.30
C ARG A 191 -9.26 -8.49 21.80
N ARG A 192 -8.74 -7.83 22.86
CA ARG A 192 -7.41 -8.05 23.45
C ARG A 192 -6.30 -8.06 22.40
N LEU A 193 -6.36 -7.12 21.45
CA LEU A 193 -5.39 -7.04 20.36
C LEU A 193 -4.12 -6.36 20.83
N THR A 194 -2.99 -6.81 20.29
CA THR A 194 -1.77 -5.99 20.28
C THR A 194 -1.81 -5.14 19.00
N PRO A 195 -1.94 -3.80 19.10
CA PRO A 195 -1.92 -2.96 17.91
C PRO A 195 -0.54 -2.97 17.26
N LEU A 196 -0.50 -2.67 15.95
CA LEU A 196 0.74 -2.30 15.29
C LEU A 196 1.26 -0.97 15.88
N ASP A 197 2.58 -0.77 15.87
CA ASP A 197 3.26 0.42 16.42
C ASP A 197 2.70 1.71 15.83
N SER A 198 2.43 1.75 14.51
CA SER A 198 1.86 2.91 13.83
C SER A 198 0.47 3.28 14.37
N THR A 199 -0.37 2.28 14.65
CA THR A 199 -1.67 2.46 15.29
C THR A 199 -1.52 2.91 16.73
N ALA A 200 -0.62 2.28 17.50
CA ALA A 200 -0.35 2.64 18.89
C ALA A 200 0.15 4.10 19.01
N LEU A 201 1.10 4.49 18.16
CA LEU A 201 1.64 5.85 18.06
C LEU A 201 0.53 6.88 17.81
N TYR A 202 -0.32 6.63 16.82
CA TYR A 202 -1.44 7.52 16.50
C TYR A 202 -2.42 7.62 17.67
N LEU A 203 -2.87 6.48 18.23
CA LEU A 203 -3.86 6.45 19.30
C LEU A 203 -3.33 7.02 20.63
N CYS A 204 -2.02 7.02 20.85
CA CYS A 204 -1.43 7.64 22.04
C CYS A 204 -1.55 9.17 22.00
N ALA A 205 -1.28 9.79 20.84
CA ALA A 205 -1.29 11.26 20.71
C ALA A 205 -1.74 11.72 19.30
N PRO A 206 -3.05 11.64 18.98
CA PRO A 206 -3.57 11.88 17.63
C PRO A 206 -3.32 13.28 17.07
N THR A 207 -3.13 14.27 17.95
CA THR A 207 -2.96 15.69 17.62
C THR A 207 -1.52 16.17 17.79
N ARG A 208 -0.57 15.28 18.13
CA ARG A 208 0.83 15.66 18.33
C ARG A 208 1.42 16.22 17.02
N PRO A 209 2.17 17.35 17.05
CA PRO A 209 2.91 17.82 15.89
C PRO A 209 3.79 16.72 15.29
N GLY A 210 3.80 16.60 13.96
CA GLY A 210 4.60 15.59 13.25
C GLY A 210 4.07 14.16 13.31
N ILE A 211 2.92 13.90 13.94
CA ILE A 211 2.36 12.54 14.06
C ILE A 211 2.17 11.84 12.72
N ALA A 212 1.78 12.58 11.66
CA ALA A 212 1.59 12.02 10.33
C ALA A 212 2.87 11.40 9.76
N LEU A 213 4.03 12.05 9.97
CA LEU A 213 5.32 11.55 9.52
C LEU A 213 5.74 10.32 10.33
N SER A 214 5.63 10.38 11.67
CA SER A 214 5.94 9.24 12.54
C SER A 214 5.08 8.02 12.22
N VAL A 215 3.77 8.21 12.02
CA VAL A 215 2.85 7.12 11.67
C VAL A 215 3.16 6.59 10.27
N ARG A 216 3.44 7.45 9.28
CA ARG A 216 3.84 7.01 7.93
C ARG A 216 5.08 6.14 7.98
N ASP A 217 6.13 6.59 8.66
CA ASP A 217 7.39 5.86 8.69
C ASP A 217 7.24 4.53 9.44
N ALA A 218 6.45 4.50 10.53
CA ALA A 218 6.09 3.26 11.22
C ALA A 218 5.29 2.29 10.33
N VAL A 219 4.28 2.78 9.58
CA VAL A 219 3.52 1.97 8.61
C VAL A 219 4.45 1.36 7.57
N PHE A 220 5.42 2.13 7.06
CA PHE A 220 6.38 1.64 6.07
C PHE A 220 7.33 0.60 6.66
N ILE A 221 7.81 0.76 7.89
CA ILE A 221 8.62 -0.26 8.58
C ILE A 221 7.81 -1.55 8.81
N GLU A 222 6.56 -1.43 9.26
CA GLU A 222 5.68 -2.57 9.51
C GLU A 222 5.36 -3.35 8.22
N ASN A 223 4.99 -2.62 7.17
CA ASN A 223 4.54 -3.20 5.92
C ASN A 223 5.70 -3.67 5.05
N GLN A 224 6.73 -2.82 4.91
CA GLN A 224 7.79 -2.96 3.93
C GLN A 224 9.15 -3.32 4.53
N GLY A 225 9.30 -3.22 5.85
CA GLY A 225 10.58 -3.44 6.52
C GLY A 225 11.60 -2.35 6.26
N LEU A 226 11.16 -1.18 5.77
CA LEU A 226 12.01 -0.06 5.41
C LEU A 226 11.31 1.25 5.78
N PRO A 227 12.03 2.30 6.20
CA PRO A 227 11.43 3.62 6.36
C PRO A 227 10.97 4.18 5.00
N PHE A 228 10.03 5.12 5.03
CA PHE A 228 9.42 5.70 3.81
C PHE A 228 10.47 6.17 2.80
N ALA A 229 11.50 6.90 3.26
CA ALA A 229 12.54 7.44 2.39
C ALA A 229 13.38 6.37 1.67
N ALA A 230 13.54 5.19 2.26
CA ALA A 230 14.25 4.07 1.65
C ALA A 230 13.34 3.25 0.74
N SER A 231 12.07 3.08 1.12
CA SER A 231 11.09 2.23 0.42
C SER A 231 10.44 2.91 -0.79
N ALA A 232 9.98 4.15 -0.64
CA ALA A 232 9.09 4.77 -1.61
C ALA A 232 9.86 5.37 -2.80
N VAL A 233 9.42 5.00 -4.00
CA VAL A 233 9.83 5.58 -5.28
C VAL A 233 8.57 6.13 -5.93
N VAL A 234 8.50 7.45 -6.12
CA VAL A 234 7.35 8.11 -6.74
C VAL A 234 7.87 8.91 -7.93
N VAL A 235 7.29 8.68 -9.10
CA VAL A 235 7.60 9.44 -10.31
C VAL A 235 6.32 9.95 -10.96
N LEU A 236 6.38 11.22 -11.36
CA LEU A 236 5.32 11.88 -12.10
C LEU A 236 5.68 11.89 -13.59
N PRO A 237 4.67 11.91 -14.49
CA PRO A 237 4.92 12.18 -15.89
C PRO A 237 5.67 13.50 -16.05
N SER A 238 6.73 13.50 -16.85
CA SER A 238 7.36 14.74 -17.31
C SER A 238 6.32 15.55 -18.08
N SER A 239 6.23 16.85 -17.80
CA SER A 239 5.38 17.74 -18.58
C SER A 239 5.79 17.64 -20.06
N PRO A 240 4.83 17.55 -21.00
CA PRO A 240 5.17 17.63 -22.41
C PRO A 240 5.82 18.98 -22.69
N ASN A 241 7.02 18.96 -23.29
CA ASN A 241 7.67 20.14 -23.84
C ASN A 241 6.85 20.72 -25.00
#